data_AF-A0A1B4LMG6-F1
#
_entry.id   AF-A0A1B4LMG6-F1
#
_cell.length_a   1.000
_cell.length_b   1.000
_cell.length_c   1.000
_cell.angle_alpha   90.00
_cell.angle_beta   90.00
_cell.angle_gamma   90.00
#
_symmetry.space_group_name_H-M   'P 1'
#
loop_
_entity.id
_entity.type
_entity.pdbx_description
1 polymer ?
#
loop_
_entity_poly.entity_id
_entity_poly.type
_entity_poly.pdbx_seq_one_letter_code
_entity_poly.pdbx_strand_id
1 'polypeptide(L)'
;MKHRRATASFALAAALLVSSSSFAAGASGIVRFSGMIVEPPCSFTVDSADAQHARMRPDCPRPATGQVAFVDAATLRTVATTSFSQGSRTIVVPERAGTAHAPLIAVVTYQ
;
A
#
# COMPACT_ATOMS: atom_id res chain seq x y z
N MET A 1 -54.85 41.56 35.46
CA MET A 1 -54.22 40.33 34.89
C MET A 1 -53.10 40.61 33.87
N LYS A 2 -52.55 41.84 33.77
CA LYS A 2 -51.59 42.23 32.71
C LYS A 2 -50.11 41.91 33.03
N HIS A 3 -49.75 41.85 34.32
CA HIS A 3 -48.37 41.57 34.76
C HIS A 3 -47.95 40.10 34.67
N ARG A 4 -48.91 39.15 34.70
CA ARG A 4 -48.62 37.70 34.62
C ARG A 4 -48.21 37.21 33.23
N ARG A 5 -48.63 37.91 32.17
CA ARG A 5 -48.27 37.53 30.78
C ARG A 5 -46.84 37.93 30.46
N ALA A 6 -46.40 39.10 30.93
CA ALA A 6 -45.02 39.56 30.76
C ALA A 6 -44.02 38.62 31.44
N THR A 7 -44.30 38.19 32.68
CA THR A 7 -43.44 37.26 33.42
C THR A 7 -43.29 35.90 32.73
N ALA A 8 -44.35 35.41 32.06
CA ALA A 8 -44.30 34.14 31.34
C ALA A 8 -43.42 34.22 30.07
N SER A 9 -43.50 35.32 29.32
CA SER A 9 -42.67 35.53 28.12
C SER A 9 -41.18 35.70 28.46
N PHE A 10 -40.86 36.40 29.56
CA PHE A 10 -39.48 36.53 30.04
C PHE A 10 -38.91 35.20 30.53
N ALA A 11 -39.70 34.39 31.24
CA ALA A 11 -39.29 33.05 31.65
C ALA A 11 -39.01 32.13 30.46
N LEU A 12 -39.84 32.21 29.40
CA LEU A 12 -39.67 31.40 28.19
C LEU A 12 -38.43 31.83 27.39
N ALA A 13 -38.19 33.14 27.26
CA ALA A 13 -37.00 33.66 26.58
C ALA A 13 -35.70 33.31 27.32
N ALA A 14 -35.72 33.38 28.67
CA ALA A 14 -34.60 32.95 29.49
C ALA A 14 -34.33 31.44 29.37
N ALA A 15 -35.39 30.61 29.33
CA ALA A 15 -35.26 29.18 29.10
C ALA A 15 -34.64 28.88 27.73
N LEU A 16 -35.09 29.56 26.67
CA LEU A 16 -34.56 29.40 25.32
C LEU A 16 -33.08 29.79 25.23
N LEU A 17 -32.66 30.91 25.85
CA LEU A 17 -31.26 31.35 25.88
C LEU A 17 -30.34 30.40 26.65
N VAL A 18 -30.83 29.78 27.73
CA VAL A 18 -30.08 28.77 28.50
C VAL A 18 -29.90 27.47 27.71
N SER A 19 -30.90 27.04 26.95
CA SER A 19 -30.81 25.84 26.10
C SER A 19 -29.93 26.01 24.85
N SER A 20 -29.48 27.22 24.52
CA SER A 20 -28.60 27.49 23.37
C SER A 20 -27.11 27.24 23.63
N SER A 21 -26.73 26.81 24.84
CA SER A 21 -25.32 26.65 25.23
C SER A 21 -24.62 25.40 24.64
N SER A 22 -25.32 24.59 23.83
CA SER A 22 -24.76 23.42 23.15
C SER A 22 -24.19 23.72 21.76
N PHE A 23 -23.34 24.74 21.63
CA PHE A 23 -22.54 24.91 20.42
C PHE A 23 -21.05 25.00 20.75
N ALA A 24 -20.33 23.99 20.24
CA ALA A 24 -18.89 23.97 20.04
C ALA A 24 -17.97 23.91 21.28
N ALA A 25 -18.22 22.97 22.20
CA ALA A 25 -17.10 22.34 22.88
C ALA A 25 -16.42 21.40 21.87
N GLY A 26 -15.55 21.95 21.01
CA GLY A 26 -14.73 21.14 20.12
C GLY A 26 -13.87 20.22 20.97
N ALA A 27 -14.24 18.94 21.05
CA ALA A 27 -13.42 17.94 21.69
C ALA A 27 -12.12 17.82 20.88
N SER A 28 -11.06 18.44 21.38
CA SER A 28 -9.72 18.34 20.84
C SER A 28 -8.96 17.28 21.62
N GLY A 29 -8.25 16.41 20.92
CA GLY A 29 -7.46 15.33 21.49
C GLY A 29 -6.26 15.05 20.61
N ILE A 30 -5.29 14.31 21.16
CA ILE A 30 -4.09 13.92 20.43
C ILE A 30 -4.30 12.51 19.88
N VAL A 31 -4.23 12.36 18.56
CA VAL A 31 -4.14 11.04 17.92
C VAL A 31 -2.66 10.66 17.87
N ARG A 32 -2.29 9.58 18.55
CA ARG A 32 -0.92 9.05 18.52
C ARG A 32 -0.86 7.87 17.55
N PHE A 33 -0.17 8.07 16.44
CA PHE A 33 0.19 6.99 15.54
C PHE A 33 1.48 6.32 16.03
N SER A 34 1.48 5.00 16.04
CA SER A 34 2.66 4.18 16.32
C SER A 34 2.73 3.05 15.30
N GLY A 35 3.94 2.73 14.86
CA GLY A 35 4.19 1.66 13.90
C GLY A 35 5.66 1.69 13.49
N MET A 36 6.11 0.63 12.82
CA MET A 36 7.42 0.62 12.18
C MET A 36 7.30 1.21 10.78
N ILE A 37 8.26 2.04 10.40
CA ILE A 37 8.45 2.41 9.00
C ILE A 37 9.14 1.21 8.35
N VAL A 38 8.38 0.42 7.59
CA VAL A 38 8.92 -0.71 6.84
C VAL A 38 9.38 -0.19 5.49
N GLU A 39 10.65 -0.41 5.17
CA GLU A 39 11.20 -0.05 3.86
C GLU A 39 10.58 -0.99 2.80
N PRO A 40 10.13 -0.47 1.64
CA PRO A 40 9.57 -1.32 0.60
C PRO A 40 10.63 -2.29 0.06
N PRO A 41 10.23 -3.50 -0.37
CA PRO A 41 11.13 -4.40 -1.08
C PRO A 41 11.58 -3.77 -2.40
N CYS A 42 12.59 -4.37 -3.05
CA CYS A 42 12.94 -3.96 -4.42
C CYS A 42 11.71 -4.02 -5.33
N SER A 43 11.56 -3.02 -6.18
CA SER A 43 10.65 -3.12 -7.31
C SER A 43 11.34 -3.86 -8.45
N PHE A 44 10.56 -4.46 -9.35
CA PHE A 44 11.10 -5.18 -10.49
C PHE A 44 10.36 -4.77 -11.75
N THR A 45 11.10 -4.26 -12.73
CA THR A 45 10.55 -3.92 -14.04
C THR A 45 10.84 -5.05 -15.02
N VAL A 46 9.89 -5.37 -15.89
CA VAL A 46 10.08 -6.35 -16.96
C VAL A 46 10.15 -5.59 -18.28
N ASP A 47 11.33 -5.62 -18.90
CA ASP A 47 11.58 -5.07 -20.22
C ASP A 47 11.38 -6.18 -21.26
N SER A 48 10.34 -6.04 -22.08
CA SER A 48 10.05 -6.94 -23.21
C SER A 48 10.41 -6.32 -24.57
N ALA A 49 11.21 -5.25 -24.57
CA ALA A 49 11.57 -4.52 -25.79
C ALA A 49 12.43 -5.35 -26.76
N ASP A 50 13.09 -6.39 -26.27
CA ASP A 50 13.89 -7.31 -27.06
C ASP A 50 13.06 -8.58 -27.32
N ALA A 51 12.56 -8.74 -28.55
CA ALA A 51 11.57 -9.75 -28.91
C ALA A 51 12.00 -11.22 -28.71
N GLN A 52 13.29 -11.46 -28.42
CA GLN A 52 13.86 -12.78 -28.20
C GLN A 52 13.88 -13.19 -26.73
N HIS A 53 14.08 -12.26 -25.78
CA HIS A 53 14.17 -12.59 -24.36
C HIS A 53 13.65 -11.45 -23.51
N ALA A 54 12.61 -11.70 -22.72
CA ALA A 54 12.18 -10.78 -21.69
C ALA A 54 13.28 -10.64 -20.62
N ARG A 55 13.45 -9.43 -20.12
CA ARG A 55 14.47 -9.10 -19.12
C ARG A 55 13.81 -8.51 -17.90
N MET A 56 14.20 -8.96 -16.71
CA MET A 56 13.73 -8.43 -15.44
C MET A 56 14.84 -7.61 -14.81
N ARG A 57 14.55 -6.38 -14.37
CA ARG A 57 15.53 -5.50 -13.73
C ARG A 57 15.09 -5.19 -12.30
N PRO A 58 15.89 -5.52 -11.28
CA PRO A 58 15.66 -5.07 -9.92
C PRO A 58 15.95 -3.57 -9.81
N ASP A 59 15.06 -2.83 -9.17
CA ASP A 59 15.26 -1.46 -8.73
C ASP A 59 15.03 -1.40 -7.21
N CYS A 60 16.15 -1.43 -6.48
CA CYS A 60 16.19 -1.56 -5.03
C CYS A 60 16.53 -0.21 -4.39
N PRO A 61 15.80 0.24 -3.35
CA PRO A 61 16.11 1.48 -2.64
C PRO A 61 17.46 1.41 -1.88
N ARG A 62 17.90 0.19 -1.55
CA ARG A 62 19.18 -0.11 -0.86
C ARG A 62 19.90 -1.25 -1.58
N PRO A 63 21.22 -1.39 -1.40
CA PRO A 63 21.93 -2.58 -1.84
C PRO A 63 21.26 -3.84 -1.27
N ALA A 64 20.86 -4.77 -2.14
CA ALA A 64 20.20 -6.01 -1.76
C ALA A 64 20.78 -7.18 -2.56
N THR A 65 20.72 -8.37 -1.97
CA THR A 65 21.08 -9.64 -2.61
C THR A 65 19.97 -10.65 -2.41
N GLY A 66 19.85 -11.58 -3.34
CA GLY A 66 18.84 -12.61 -3.25
C GLY A 66 18.83 -13.54 -4.44
N GLN A 67 17.73 -14.26 -4.56
CA GLN A 67 17.47 -15.18 -5.67
C GLN A 67 16.10 -14.92 -6.26
N VAL A 68 15.99 -15.14 -7.56
CA VAL A 68 14.73 -15.18 -8.30
C VAL A 68 14.55 -16.59 -8.84
N ALA A 69 13.50 -17.26 -8.42
CA ALA A 69 13.05 -18.52 -8.98
C ALA A 69 11.90 -18.28 -9.97
N PHE A 70 12.08 -18.73 -11.20
CA PHE A 70 11.06 -18.68 -12.24
C PHE A 70 10.26 -19.98 -12.22
N VAL A 71 8.99 -19.89 -11.86
CA VAL A 71 8.06 -21.01 -11.73
C VAL A 71 7.07 -20.97 -12.88
N ASP A 72 6.86 -22.13 -13.51
CA ASP A 72 5.84 -22.26 -14.52
C ASP A 72 4.45 -22.32 -13.87
N ALA A 73 3.55 -21.38 -14.19
CA ALA A 73 2.25 -21.33 -13.54
C ALA A 73 1.31 -22.51 -13.88
N ALA A 74 1.52 -23.20 -15.00
CA ALA A 74 0.68 -24.34 -15.39
C ALA A 74 1.08 -25.62 -14.64
N THR A 75 2.39 -25.82 -14.43
CA THR A 75 2.95 -27.03 -13.82
C THR A 75 3.40 -26.85 -12.37
N LEU A 76 3.49 -25.60 -11.90
CA LEU A 76 4.06 -25.19 -10.61
C LEU A 76 5.50 -25.67 -10.38
N ARG A 77 6.22 -25.97 -11.46
CA ARG A 77 7.63 -26.38 -11.39
C ARG A 77 8.56 -25.20 -11.60
N THR A 78 9.64 -25.17 -10.84
CA THR A 78 10.74 -24.23 -11.08
C THR A 78 11.42 -24.58 -12.39
N VAL A 79 11.46 -23.61 -13.30
CA VAL A 79 12.09 -23.69 -14.62
C VAL A 79 13.55 -23.25 -14.55
N ALA A 80 13.82 -22.17 -13.80
CA ALA A 80 15.18 -21.68 -13.57
C ALA A 80 15.25 -20.91 -12.25
N THR A 81 16.45 -20.85 -11.67
CA THR A 81 16.76 -19.99 -10.52
C THR A 81 18.03 -19.22 -10.80
N THR A 82 18.04 -17.94 -10.45
CA THR A 82 19.21 -17.07 -10.63
C THR A 82 19.38 -16.15 -9.43
N SER A 83 20.62 -15.84 -9.07
CA SER A 83 20.92 -14.85 -8.04
C SER A 83 20.84 -13.44 -8.61
N PHE A 84 20.58 -12.46 -7.73
CA PHE A 84 20.73 -11.05 -8.02
C PHE A 84 21.48 -10.34 -6.89
N SER A 85 22.17 -9.25 -7.23
CA SER A 85 22.84 -8.36 -6.30
C SER A 85 22.62 -6.90 -6.73
N GLN A 86 23.14 -5.95 -5.94
CA GLN A 86 23.15 -4.53 -6.29
C GLN A 86 23.74 -4.27 -7.70
N GLY A 87 24.69 -5.10 -8.16
CA GLY A 87 25.30 -4.96 -9.48
C GLY A 87 24.48 -5.60 -10.62
N SER A 88 23.44 -6.36 -10.30
CA SER A 88 22.60 -7.04 -11.30
C SER A 88 21.75 -6.03 -12.04
N ARG A 89 22.24 -5.58 -13.20
CA ARG A 89 21.49 -4.67 -14.08
C ARG A 89 20.35 -5.36 -14.81
N THR A 90 20.44 -6.67 -14.99
CA THR A 90 19.48 -7.46 -15.76
C THR A 90 19.48 -8.91 -15.27
N ILE A 91 18.30 -9.46 -15.10
CA ILE A 91 18.01 -10.87 -14.86
C ILE A 91 17.31 -11.38 -16.12
N VAL A 92 17.89 -12.37 -16.79
CA VAL A 92 17.29 -12.97 -17.99
C VAL A 92 16.10 -13.82 -17.58
N VAL A 93 14.92 -13.56 -18.15
CA VAL A 93 13.76 -14.42 -17.97
C VAL A 93 13.96 -15.65 -18.87
N PRO A 94 13.91 -16.88 -18.33
CA PRO A 94 14.18 -18.08 -19.12
C PRO A 94 13.14 -18.26 -20.22
N GLU A 95 13.61 -18.66 -21.40
CA GLU A 95 12.73 -19.10 -22.48
C GLU A 95 12.05 -20.42 -22.09
N ARG A 96 10.77 -20.57 -22.44
CA ARG A 96 10.02 -21.79 -22.18
C ARG A 96 9.92 -22.66 -23.42
N ALA A 97 10.33 -23.92 -23.27
CA ALA A 97 9.99 -24.96 -24.24
C ALA A 97 8.54 -25.44 -24.02
N GLY A 98 7.68 -25.28 -25.04
CA GLY A 98 6.44 -26.06 -25.17
C GLY A 98 5.16 -25.48 -24.57
N THR A 99 5.19 -24.41 -23.77
CA THR A 99 3.99 -23.77 -23.19
C THR A 99 3.99 -22.25 -23.40
N ALA A 100 3.87 -21.82 -24.66
CA ALA A 100 3.93 -20.41 -25.07
C ALA A 100 2.85 -19.48 -24.47
N HIS A 101 1.89 -19.99 -23.68
CA HIS A 101 0.72 -19.23 -23.20
C HIS A 101 0.52 -19.21 -21.68
N ALA A 102 1.23 -20.02 -20.89
CA ALA A 102 1.11 -19.96 -19.43
C ALA A 102 1.95 -18.79 -18.89
N PRO A 103 1.53 -18.03 -17.86
CA PRO A 103 2.34 -16.98 -17.26
C PRO A 103 3.53 -17.57 -16.46
N LEU A 104 4.70 -16.93 -16.47
CA LEU A 104 5.80 -17.23 -15.52
C LEU A 104 5.53 -16.50 -14.21
N ILE A 105 5.82 -17.16 -13.09
CA ILE A 105 5.82 -16.54 -11.75
C ILE A 105 7.28 -16.34 -11.35
N ALA A 106 7.68 -15.11 -11.03
CA ALA A 106 8.98 -14.82 -10.44
C ALA A 106 8.84 -14.75 -8.92
N VAL A 107 9.45 -15.69 -8.21
CA VAL A 107 9.49 -15.72 -6.74
C VAL A 107 10.83 -15.14 -6.30
N VAL A 108 10.79 -14.05 -5.53
CA VAL A 108 11.97 -13.33 -5.05
C VAL A 108 12.21 -13.67 -3.59
N THR A 109 13.41 -14.16 -3.29
CA THR A 109 13.87 -14.44 -1.93
C THR A 109 15.09 -13.59 -1.61
N TYR A 110 14.97 -12.72 -0.62
CA TYR A 110 16.07 -11.88 -0.13
C TYR A 110 17.00 -12.68 0.80
N GLN A 111 18.28 -12.33 0.77
CA GLN A 111 19.32 -12.84 1.67
C GLN A 111 19.83 -11.75 2.60
#